data_AF-A0A2V4GVT6-F1
#
_entry.id   AF-A0A2V4GVT6-F1
#
_cell.length_a   1.000
_cell.length_b   1.000
_cell.length_c   1.000
_cell.angle_alpha   90.00
_cell.angle_beta   90.00
_cell.angle_gamma   90.00
#
_symmetry.space_group_name_H-M   'P 1'
#
loop_
_entity.id
_entity.type
_entity.pdbx_description
1 polymer ?
#
loop_
_entity_poly.entity_id
_entity_poly.type
_entity_poly.pdbx_seq_one_letter_code
_entity_poly.pdbx_strand_id
1 'polypeptide(L)'
;MNRYYELVLVAVLSIVFTIVFLISGFWYGVIVAGFLSTVFFDLKPYLSIPVSTVASLIGLIIFEIPEISHGLFRLMYYVGSIAGISGSMLILISFLLDMLMAVAGAFIGVGTYRYSLGKRNYSNVSKH
;
A
#
# COMPACT_ATOMS: atom_id res chain seq x y z
N MET A 1 -8.94 -21.73 -6.16
CA MET A 1 -7.98 -20.98 -6.99
C MET A 1 -6.57 -21.43 -6.63
N ASN A 2 -5.62 -21.38 -7.57
CA ASN A 2 -4.24 -21.75 -7.29
C ASN A 2 -3.55 -20.59 -6.56
N ARG A 3 -2.95 -20.82 -5.38
CA ARG A 3 -2.47 -19.78 -4.44
C ARG A 3 -1.50 -18.76 -5.07
N TYR A 4 -0.77 -19.18 -6.10
CA TYR A 4 0.13 -18.31 -6.86
C TYR A 4 -0.61 -17.19 -7.61
N TYR A 5 -1.79 -17.48 -8.17
CA TYR A 5 -2.58 -16.48 -8.88
C TYR A 5 -3.10 -15.39 -7.95
N GLU A 6 -3.50 -15.75 -6.72
CA GLU A 6 -3.93 -14.79 -5.72
C GLU A 6 -2.79 -13.87 -5.31
N LEU A 7 -1.56 -14.39 -5.14
CA LEU A 7 -0.39 -13.57 -4.83
C LEU A 7 -0.05 -12.59 -5.95
N VAL A 8 -0.09 -13.06 -7.20
CA VAL A 8 0.14 -12.19 -8.37
C VAL A 8 -0.94 -11.11 -8.45
N LEU A 9 -2.20 -11.45 -8.20
CA LEU A 9 -3.29 -10.47 -8.19
C LEU A 9 -3.13 -9.42 -7.08
N VAL A 10 -2.77 -9.82 -5.86
CA VAL A 10 -2.47 -8.87 -4.77
C VAL A 10 -1.34 -7.93 -5.20
N ALA A 11 -0.27 -8.45 -5.80
CA ALA A 11 0.85 -7.63 -6.24
C ALA A 11 0.44 -6.63 -7.32
N VAL A 12 -0.25 -7.09 -8.37
CA VAL A 12 -0.69 -6.23 -9.48
C VAL A 12 -1.67 -5.17 -8.98
N LEU A 13 -2.66 -5.54 -8.17
CA LEU A 13 -3.63 -4.60 -7.61
C LEU A 13 -2.97 -3.56 -6.70
N SER A 14 -1.99 -3.98 -5.88
CA SER A 14 -1.24 -3.05 -5.04
C SER A 14 -0.51 -2.01 -5.89
N ILE A 15 0.22 -2.43 -6.94
CA ILE A 15 0.94 -1.51 -7.83
C ILE A 15 -0.05 -0.54 -8.50
N VAL A 16 -1.12 -1.07 -9.09
CA VAL A 16 -2.11 -0.26 -9.82
C VAL A 16 -2.78 0.74 -8.89
N PHE A 17 -3.28 0.32 -7.73
CA PHE A 17 -3.94 1.23 -6.80
C PHE A 17 -2.98 2.26 -6.23
N THR A 18 -1.76 1.88 -5.86
CA THR A 18 -0.75 2.82 -5.36
C THR A 18 -0.48 3.91 -6.40
N ILE A 19 -0.24 3.56 -7.66
CA ILE A 19 0.01 4.54 -8.72
C ILE A 19 -1.22 5.45 -8.94
N VAL A 20 -2.42 4.88 -9.00
CA VAL A 20 -3.66 5.66 -9.19
C VAL A 20 -3.88 6.67 -8.07
N PHE A 21 -3.69 6.27 -6.81
CA PHE A 21 -3.85 7.17 -5.67
C PHE A 21 -2.76 8.24 -5.60
N LEU A 22 -1.52 7.91 -5.94
CA LEU A 22 -0.43 8.89 -6.00
C LEU A 22 -0.68 9.94 -7.10
N ILE A 23 -1.12 9.53 -8.30
CA ILE A 23 -1.50 10.45 -9.38
C ILE A 23 -2.66 11.37 -8.96
N SER A 24 -3.61 10.87 -8.17
CA SER A 24 -4.74 11.68 -7.70
C SER A 24 -4.35 12.79 -6.71
N GLY A 25 -3.11 12.80 -6.21
CA GLY A 25 -2.66 13.69 -5.14
C GLY A 25 -3.23 13.33 -3.76
N PHE A 26 -4.01 12.26 -3.66
CA PHE A 26 -4.55 11.77 -2.40
C PHE A 26 -3.54 10.86 -1.70
N TRP A 27 -2.63 11.47 -0.94
CA TRP A 27 -1.52 10.77 -0.28
C TRP A 27 -1.98 9.66 0.69
N TYR A 28 -3.05 9.90 1.46
CA TYR A 28 -3.67 8.86 2.32
C TYR A 28 -4.27 7.68 1.52
N GLY A 29 -4.39 7.82 0.20
CA GLY A 29 -4.83 6.76 -0.70
C GLY A 29 -3.89 5.56 -0.73
N VAL A 30 -2.63 5.71 -0.33
CA VAL A 30 -1.68 4.59 -0.19
C VAL A 30 -2.15 3.58 0.87
N ILE A 31 -2.80 4.04 1.95
CA ILE A 31 -3.45 3.16 2.94
C ILE A 31 -4.62 2.41 2.29
N VAL A 32 -5.42 3.10 1.48
CA VAL A 32 -6.55 2.51 0.77
C VAL A 32 -6.09 1.48 -0.25
N ALA A 33 -4.98 1.74 -0.94
CA ALA A 33 -4.36 0.80 -1.88
C ALA A 33 -3.98 -0.52 -1.18
N GLY A 34 -3.28 -0.44 -0.05
CA GLY A 34 -2.91 -1.62 0.74
C GLY A 34 -4.11 -2.37 1.32
N PHE A 35 -5.16 -1.64 1.71
CA PHE A 35 -6.42 -2.24 2.15
C PHE A 35 -7.12 -3.00 1.01
N LEU A 36 -7.35 -2.34 -0.12
CA LEU A 36 -8.07 -2.91 -1.26
C LEU A 36 -7.33 -4.08 -1.91
N SER A 37 -6.00 -4.05 -1.94
CA SER A 37 -5.23 -5.14 -2.50
C SER A 37 -5.30 -6.42 -1.68
N THR A 38 -5.59 -6.34 -0.38
CA THR A 38 -5.56 -7.49 0.54
C THR A 38 -6.92 -7.95 1.04
N VAL A 39 -7.95 -7.11 0.98
CA VAL A 39 -9.29 -7.42 1.54
C VAL A 39 -10.06 -8.50 0.78
N PHE A 40 -9.69 -8.82 -0.47
CA PHE A 40 -10.47 -9.74 -1.32
C PHE A 40 -9.92 -11.17 -1.40
N PHE A 41 -8.74 -11.45 -0.83
CA PHE A 41 -8.01 -12.70 -1.07
C PHE A 41 -7.83 -13.54 0.21
N ASP A 42 -8.01 -14.86 0.09
CA ASP A 42 -7.81 -15.83 1.18
C ASP A 42 -6.35 -16.27 1.32
N LEU A 43 -5.46 -15.27 1.40
CA LEU A 43 -4.04 -15.51 1.59
C LEU A 43 -3.68 -15.46 3.08
N LYS A 44 -2.67 -16.26 3.43
CA LYS A 44 -2.14 -16.20 4.79
C LYS A 44 -1.49 -14.82 5.01
N PRO A 45 -1.65 -14.19 6.19
CA PRO A 45 -1.21 -12.83 6.47
C PRO A 45 0.28 -12.62 6.21
N TYR A 46 1.08 -13.64 6.53
CA TYR A 46 2.53 -13.60 6.34
C TYR A 46 2.96 -13.61 4.87
N LEU A 47 2.04 -13.85 3.92
CA LEU A 47 2.30 -13.75 2.48
C LEU A 47 1.66 -12.49 1.89
N SER A 48 0.40 -12.21 2.21
CA SER A 48 -0.33 -11.09 1.61
C SER A 48 0.23 -9.74 2.02
N ILE A 49 0.63 -9.57 3.30
CA ILE A 49 1.15 -8.29 3.80
C ILE A 49 2.49 -7.96 3.15
N PRO A 50 3.53 -8.83 3.19
CA PRO A 50 4.81 -8.50 2.56
C PRO A 50 4.69 -8.28 1.05
N VAL A 51 3.88 -9.09 0.36
CA VAL A 51 3.67 -8.94 -1.08
C VAL A 51 3.00 -7.62 -1.42
N SER A 52 1.93 -7.25 -0.71
CA SER A 52 1.27 -5.95 -0.90
C SER A 52 2.22 -4.79 -0.63
N THR A 53 3.03 -4.87 0.43
CA THR A 53 3.98 -3.82 0.79
C THR A 53 5.08 -3.65 -0.26
N VAL A 54 5.71 -4.75 -0.69
CA VAL A 54 6.75 -4.71 -1.73
C VAL A 54 6.18 -4.23 -3.05
N ALA A 55 4.98 -4.68 -3.41
CA ALA A 55 4.30 -4.22 -4.61
C ALA A 55 3.93 -2.72 -4.56
N SER A 56 3.48 -2.23 -3.40
CA SER A 56 3.22 -0.80 -3.20
C SER A 56 4.51 0.04 -3.29
N LEU A 57 5.63 -0.47 -2.74
CA LEU A 57 6.94 0.18 -2.88
C LEU A 57 7.35 0.29 -4.35
N ILE A 58 7.16 -0.77 -5.14
CA ILE A 58 7.44 -0.75 -6.57
C ILE A 58 6.56 0.30 -7.26
N GLY A 59 5.27 0.36 -6.93
CA GLY A 59 4.36 1.40 -7.43
C GLY A 59 4.82 2.83 -7.08
N LEU A 60 5.30 3.03 -5.85
CA LEU A 60 5.88 4.30 -5.40
C LEU A 60 7.11 4.69 -6.21
N ILE A 61 8.06 3.76 -6.39
CA ILE A 61 9.28 4.00 -7.16
C ILE A 61 8.94 4.35 -8.62
N ILE A 62 7.99 3.63 -9.23
CA ILE A 62 7.53 3.90 -10.60
C ILE A 62 6.95 5.32 -10.71
N PHE A 63 6.22 5.78 -9.71
CA PHE A 63 5.63 7.12 -9.68
C PHE A 63 6.66 8.22 -9.38
N GLU A 64 7.56 8.00 -8.42
CA GLU A 64 8.49 9.03 -7.95
C GLU A 64 9.65 9.28 -8.89
N ILE A 65 10.15 8.26 -9.63
CA ILE A 65 11.28 8.45 -10.55
C ILE A 65 11.03 9.58 -11.58
N PRO A 66 9.88 9.61 -12.28
CA PRO A 66 9.53 10.74 -13.15
C PRO A 66 9.45 12.07 -12.40
N GLU A 67 8.80 12.11 -11.24
CA GLU A 67 8.61 13.33 -10.44
C GLU A 67 9.92 13.94 -9.95
N ILE A 68 10.91 13.10 -9.58
CA ILE A 68 12.27 13.53 -9.24
C ILE A 68 12.89 14.32 -10.40
N SER A 69 12.67 13.87 -11.65
CA SER A 69 13.16 14.57 -12.84
C SER A 69 12.37 15.84 -13.19
N HIS A 70 11.10 15.92 -12.78
CA HIS A 70 10.20 17.03 -13.08
C HIS A 70 10.15 18.14 -12.00
N GLY A 71 10.94 18.02 -10.94
CA GLY A 71 11.16 19.11 -9.98
C GLY A 71 10.84 18.78 -8.53
N LEU A 72 10.42 17.55 -8.22
CA LEU A 72 10.20 17.09 -6.84
C LEU A 72 11.44 17.34 -5.98
N PHE A 73 12.63 17.07 -6.51
CA PHE A 73 13.89 17.29 -5.78
C PHE A 73 14.08 18.77 -5.40
N ARG A 74 13.75 19.69 -6.32
CA ARG A 74 13.83 21.13 -6.09
C ARG A 74 12.80 21.59 -5.07
N LEU A 75 11.57 21.09 -5.16
CA LEU A 75 10.51 21.35 -4.19
C LEU A 75 10.92 20.89 -2.78
N MET A 76 11.45 19.67 -2.67
CA MET A 76 11.87 19.10 -1.39
C MET A 76 13.06 19.84 -0.78
N TYR A 77 13.97 20.40 -1.59
CA TYR A 77 14.99 21.31 -1.07
C TYR A 77 14.41 22.62 -0.54
N TYR A 78 13.42 23.21 -1.22
CA TYR A 78 12.75 24.43 -0.73
C TYR A 78 12.02 24.16 0.59
N VAL A 79 11.19 23.11 0.63
CA VAL A 79 10.46 22.72 1.86
C VAL A 79 11.44 22.35 2.96
N GLY A 80 12.51 21.61 2.64
CA GLY A 80 13.56 21.25 3.59
C GLY A 80 14.25 22.46 4.17
N SER A 81 14.58 23.46 3.34
CA SER A 81 15.20 24.71 3.81
C SER A 81 14.31 25.47 4.78
N ILE A 82 12.99 25.45 4.61
CA ILE A 82 12.02 26.06 5.54
C ILE A 82 11.95 25.27 6.85
N ALA A 83 11.96 23.94 6.77
CA ALA A 83 11.91 23.04 7.91
C ALA A 83 13.26 22.88 8.64
N GLY A 84 14.36 23.44 8.11
CA GLY A 84 15.70 23.29 8.66
C GLY A 84 16.32 21.90 8.46
N ILE A 85 15.83 21.11 7.49
CA ILE A 85 16.30 19.75 7.18
C ILE A 85 16.71 19.63 5.71
N SER A 86 17.61 18.70 5.38
CA SER A 86 18.02 18.52 3.99
C SER A 86 16.88 17.93 3.14
N GLY A 87 16.74 18.40 1.90
CA GLY A 87 15.68 17.93 0.99
C GLY A 87 15.74 16.42 0.72
N SER A 88 16.95 15.85 0.69
CA SER A 88 17.15 14.39 0.60
C SER A 88 16.60 13.64 1.81
N MET A 89 16.65 14.24 3.01
CA MET A 89 16.11 13.65 4.23
C MET A 89 14.57 13.72 4.22
N LEU A 90 13.97 14.78 3.66
CA LEU A 90 12.53 14.85 3.44
C LEU A 90 12.02 13.77 2.48
N ILE A 91 12.72 13.54 1.36
CA ILE A 91 12.38 12.46 0.42
C ILE A 91 12.44 11.10 1.13
N LEU A 92 13.49 10.87 1.93
CA LEU A 92 13.61 9.63 2.67
C LEU A 92 12.47 9.45 3.69
N ILE A 93 12.06 10.54 4.35
CA ILE A 93 10.93 10.52 5.28
C ILE A 93 9.61 10.27 4.54
N SER A 94 9.37 10.88 3.36
CA SER A 94 8.14 10.65 2.59
C SER A 94 8.02 9.20 2.17
N PHE A 95 9.09 8.62 1.59
CA PHE A 95 9.14 7.19 1.25
C PHE A 95 8.84 6.30 2.46
N LEU A 96 9.42 6.61 3.61
CA LEU A 96 9.24 5.80 4.82
C LEU A 96 7.79 5.87 5.33
N LEU A 97 7.19 7.06 5.30
CA LEU A 97 5.79 7.26 5.69
C LEU A 97 4.86 6.52 4.73
N ASP A 98 5.12 6.59 3.43
CA ASP A 98 4.34 5.87 2.43
C ASP A 98 4.41 4.36 2.58
N MET A 99 5.59 3.82 2.89
CA MET A 99 5.75 2.39 3.22
C MET A 99 4.94 2.01 4.45
N LEU A 100 5.01 2.81 5.52
CA LEU A 100 4.25 2.55 6.76
C LEU A 100 2.74 2.60 6.50
N MET A 101 2.28 3.52 5.66
CA MET A 101 0.88 3.64 5.26
C MET A 101 0.41 2.42 4.46
N ALA A 102 1.20 1.97 3.48
CA ALA A 102 0.88 0.77 2.70
C ALA A 102 0.80 -0.48 3.59
N VAL A 103 1.74 -0.63 4.53
CA VAL A 103 1.74 -1.71 5.53
C VAL A 103 0.48 -1.64 6.39
N ALA A 104 0.16 -0.47 6.93
CA ALA A 104 -1.02 -0.27 7.77
C ALA A 104 -2.32 -0.63 7.02
N GLY A 105 -2.44 -0.20 5.77
CA GLY A 105 -3.55 -0.57 4.89
C GLY A 105 -3.69 -2.08 4.72
N ALA A 106 -2.58 -2.77 4.45
CA ALA A 106 -2.55 -4.22 4.29
C ALA A 106 -2.97 -4.97 5.58
N PHE A 107 -2.55 -4.49 6.76
CA PHE A 107 -3.00 -5.05 8.03
C PHE A 107 -4.51 -4.91 8.23
N ILE A 108 -5.07 -3.74 7.91
CA ILE A 108 -6.51 -3.49 8.02
C ILE A 108 -7.29 -4.39 7.04
N GLY A 109 -6.81 -4.53 5.80
CA GLY A 109 -7.46 -5.37 4.79
C GLY A 109 -7.47 -6.85 5.18
N VAL A 110 -6.35 -7.39 5.65
CA VAL A 110 -6.28 -8.77 6.15
C VAL A 110 -7.15 -8.98 7.40
N GLY A 111 -7.15 -8.03 8.34
CA GLY A 111 -7.95 -8.10 9.56
C GLY A 111 -9.45 -8.13 9.28
N THR A 112 -9.94 -7.25 8.41
CA THR A 112 -11.34 -7.17 8.01
C THR A 112 -11.82 -8.40 7.25
N TYR A 113 -10.99 -8.93 6.33
CA TYR A 113 -11.29 -10.16 5.62
C TYR A 113 -11.49 -11.36 6.56
N ARG A 114 -10.58 -11.52 7.53
CA ARG A 114 -10.66 -12.62 8.52
C ARG A 114 -11.87 -12.51 9.45
N TYR A 115 -12.21 -11.30 9.88
CA TYR A 115 -13.43 -11.06 10.64
C TYR A 115 -14.68 -11.49 9.85
N SER A 116 -14.74 -11.17 8.55
CA SER A 116 -15.82 -11.57 7.66
C SER A 116 -15.92 -13.09 7.47
N LEU A 117 -14.79 -13.77 7.26
CA LEU A 117 -14.72 -15.24 7.17
C LEU A 117 -15.20 -15.92 8.46
N GLY A 118 -14.73 -15.45 9.62
CA GLY A 118 -15.18 -15.96 10.91
C GLY A 118 -16.71 -15.89 11.05
N LYS A 119 -17.28 -14.72 10.75
CA LYS A 119 -18.74 -14.50 10.81
C LYS A 119 -19.52 -15.43 9.87
N ARG A 120 -19.03 -15.67 8.64
CA ARG A 120 -19.66 -16.61 7.70
C ARG A 120 -19.67 -18.04 8.27
N ASN A 121 -18.55 -18.49 8.82
CA ASN A 121 -18.43 -19.83 9.38
C ASN A 121 -19.37 -20.03 10.57
N TYR A 122 -19.46 -19.08 11.50
CA TYR A 122 -20.42 -19.15 12.61
C TYR A 122 -21.88 -19.20 12.13
N SER A 123 -22.23 -18.42 11.10
CA SER A 123 -23.59 -18.41 10.55
C SER A 123 -24.00 -19.73 9.91
N ASN A 124 -23.05 -20.45 9.31
CA ASN A 124 -23.30 -21.76 8.72
C ASN A 124 -23.42 -22.87 9.77
N VAL A 125 -22.65 -22.79 10.86
CA VAL A 125 -22.74 -23.75 11.97
C VAL A 125 -24.07 -23.60 12.72
N SER A 126 -24.59 -22.38 12.91
CA SER A 126 -25.87 -22.16 13.60
C SER A 126 -27.13 -22.61 12.83
N LYS A 127 -26.98 -23.00 11.57
CA LYS A 127 -28.07 -23.46 10.69
C LYS A 127 -28.18 -25.00 10.61
N HIS A 128 -27.28 -25.71 11.27
CA HIS A 128 -27.30 -27.17 11.44
C HIS A 128 -27.50 -27.52 12.90
#